data_AF-A0A0K9P5T2-F1
#
_entry.id   AF-A0A0K9P5T2-F1
#
_cell.length_a   1.000
_cell.length_b   1.000
_cell.length_c   1.000
_cell.angle_alpha   90.00
_cell.angle_beta   90.00
_cell.angle_gamma   90.00
#
_symmetry.space_group_name_H-M   'P 1'
#
loop_
_entity.id
_entity.type
_entity.pdbx_description
1 polymer ?
#
loop_
_entity_poly.entity_id
_entity_poly.type
_entity_poly.pdbx_seq_one_letter_code
_entity_poly.pdbx_strand_id
1 'polypeptide(L)'
;MILEDVVGNLIDPSVIDIKIGARTWYPHASAEYIEKCFKKDKETVSQQLGFRISGLQVHNTTGWWKPAKKLVHGFGIEDVKLTLKKFVSSNPCSNMVEPDCLFASTVYGGILEHLLELKSWFENQTTFHFCSTSILMFHDKGSVGEVKLVDFAHVVDGQSVIDHNFLGGLCSLIKIVSEIINSPDYS
;
A
#
# COMPACT_ATOMS: atom_id res chain seq x y z
N MET A 1 19.14 10.84 -10.79
CA MET A 1 18.23 11.36 -9.75
C MET A 1 18.86 11.04 -8.41
N ILE A 2 18.99 12.02 -7.52
CA ILE A 2 19.42 11.81 -6.13
C ILE A 2 18.16 12.02 -5.29
N LEU A 3 17.67 10.96 -4.65
CA LEU A 3 16.52 10.99 -3.75
C LEU A 3 16.97 10.62 -2.34
N GLU A 4 16.22 11.10 -1.36
CA GLU A 4 16.34 10.65 0.02
C GLU A 4 16.04 9.15 0.15
N ASP A 5 16.83 8.45 0.96
CA ASP A 5 16.49 7.10 1.42
C ASP A 5 15.57 7.21 2.64
N VAL A 6 14.28 7.06 2.40
CA VAL A 6 13.22 7.25 3.41
C VAL A 6 13.26 6.24 4.57
N VAL A 7 13.99 5.14 4.42
CA VAL A 7 14.18 4.15 5.49
C VAL A 7 15.64 4.05 5.94
N GLY A 8 16.55 4.86 5.39
CA GLY A 8 17.99 4.73 5.62
C GLY A 8 18.44 5.00 7.06
N ASN A 9 17.62 5.70 7.85
CA ASN A 9 17.89 5.98 9.26
C ASN A 9 17.20 5.00 10.22
N LEU A 10 16.40 4.06 9.70
CA LEU A 10 15.67 3.08 10.51
C LEU A 10 16.56 1.86 10.77
N ILE A 11 16.42 1.26 11.96
CA ILE A 11 17.28 0.15 12.37
C ILE A 11 16.75 -1.14 11.75
N ASP A 12 15.49 -1.46 11.99
CA ASP A 12 14.83 -2.65 11.45
C ASP A 12 13.47 -2.30 10.82
N PRO A 13 13.48 -1.60 9.66
CA PRO A 13 12.26 -1.12 9.01
C PRO A 13 11.40 -2.23 8.39
N SER A 14 10.16 -2.35 8.87
CA SER A 14 9.09 -3.02 8.12
C SER A 14 8.59 -2.07 7.03
N VAL A 15 8.50 -2.55 5.79
CA VAL A 15 8.12 -1.75 4.62
C VAL A 15 7.13 -2.52 3.74
N ILE A 16 6.11 -1.84 3.24
CA ILE A 16 5.16 -2.38 2.26
C ILE A 16 4.92 -1.36 1.14
N ASP A 17 5.05 -1.84 -0.10
CA ASP A 17 4.78 -1.07 -1.33
C ASP A 17 3.39 -1.46 -1.84
N ILE A 18 2.48 -0.49 -1.84
CA ILE A 18 1.11 -0.65 -2.29
C ILE A 18 0.89 0.19 -3.54
N LYS A 19 0.67 -0.46 -4.68
CA LYS A 19 0.36 0.22 -5.93
C LYS A 19 -1.13 0.56 -5.96
N ILE A 20 -1.43 1.85 -6.12
CA ILE A 20 -2.78 2.39 -6.04
C ILE A 20 -3.38 2.53 -7.44
N GLY A 21 -4.69 2.29 -7.54
CA GLY A 21 -5.50 2.36 -8.75
C GLY A 21 -6.13 1.03 -9.13
N ALA A 22 -7.40 1.07 -9.52
CA ALA A 22 -8.09 -0.07 -10.15
C ALA A 22 -7.55 -0.37 -11.56
N ARG A 23 -6.99 0.66 -12.20
CA ARG A 23 -6.18 0.57 -13.42
C ARG A 23 -4.80 1.17 -13.19
N THR A 24 -3.78 0.58 -13.81
CA THR A 24 -2.39 1.08 -13.76
C THR A 24 -1.86 1.59 -15.10
N TRP A 25 -2.71 1.63 -16.12
CA TRP A 25 -2.46 2.29 -17.40
C TRP A 25 -3.08 3.69 -17.44
N TYR A 26 -2.59 4.53 -18.36
CA TYR A 26 -3.07 5.88 -18.61
C TYR A 26 -3.53 6.03 -20.07
N PRO A 27 -4.46 6.96 -20.40
CA PRO A 27 -5.11 7.03 -21.72
C PRO A 27 -4.17 7.19 -22.92
N HIS A 28 -3.01 7.80 -22.73
CA HIS A 28 -2.03 8.06 -23.80
C HIS A 28 -0.86 7.06 -23.83
N ALA A 29 -0.96 5.96 -23.07
CA ALA A 29 0.05 4.91 -23.11
C ALA A 29 0.01 4.13 -24.42
N SER A 30 1.11 3.45 -24.78
CA SER A 30 1.13 2.58 -25.96
C SER A 30 0.16 1.39 -25.77
N ALA A 31 -0.32 0.84 -26.89
CA ALA A 31 -1.23 -0.31 -26.85
C ALA A 31 -0.61 -1.51 -26.10
N GLU A 32 0.69 -1.75 -26.31
CA GLU A 32 1.43 -2.82 -25.62
C GLU A 32 1.52 -2.58 -24.12
N TYR A 33 1.72 -1.33 -23.69
CA TYR A 33 1.74 -0.98 -22.28
C TYR A 33 0.36 -1.15 -21.63
N ILE A 34 -0.69 -0.67 -22.30
CA ILE A 34 -2.08 -0.82 -21.84
C ILE A 34 -2.41 -2.30 -21.66
N GLU A 35 -2.12 -3.15 -22.66
CA GLU A 35 -2.42 -4.58 -22.60
C GLU A 35 -1.64 -5.28 -21.48
N LYS A 36 -0.35 -4.96 -21.31
CA LYS A 36 0.47 -5.47 -20.21
C LYS A 36 -0.10 -5.09 -18.84
N CYS A 37 -0.46 -3.83 -18.64
CA CYS A 37 -1.05 -3.35 -17.39
C CYS A 37 -2.41 -3.97 -17.14
N PHE A 38 -3.27 -3.98 -18.16
CA PHE A 38 -4.61 -4.56 -18.09
C PHE A 38 -4.57 -6.03 -17.68
N LYS A 39 -3.68 -6.82 -18.28
CA LYS A 39 -3.48 -8.22 -17.90
C LYS A 39 -3.11 -8.34 -16.41
N LYS A 40 -2.14 -7.55 -15.96
CA LYS A 40 -1.69 -7.57 -14.55
C LYS A 40 -2.78 -7.10 -13.58
N ASP A 41 -3.54 -6.07 -13.95
CA ASP A 41 -4.62 -5.53 -13.12
C ASP A 41 -5.76 -6.55 -12.96
N LYS A 42 -6.00 -7.38 -13.99
CA LYS A 42 -6.98 -8.47 -13.98
C LYS A 42 -6.52 -9.71 -13.21
N GLU A 43 -5.23 -10.02 -13.26
CA GLU A 43 -4.63 -11.17 -12.56
C GLU A 43 -4.38 -10.90 -11.06
N THR A 44 -4.64 -9.67 -10.59
CA THR A 44 -4.44 -9.24 -9.21
C THR A 44 -5.73 -8.67 -8.63
N VAL A 45 -5.73 -8.36 -7.34
CA VAL A 45 -6.84 -7.68 -6.67
C VAL A 45 -7.03 -6.20 -7.06
N SER A 46 -6.25 -5.66 -8.00
CA SER A 46 -6.24 -4.23 -8.33
C SER A 46 -7.63 -3.73 -8.70
N GLN A 47 -8.35 -4.44 -9.58
CA GLN A 47 -9.70 -4.05 -9.98
C GLN A 47 -10.74 -4.17 -8.85
N GLN A 48 -10.51 -5.06 -7.89
CA GLN A 48 -11.46 -5.35 -6.81
C GLN A 48 -11.29 -4.41 -5.63
N LEU A 49 -10.04 -4.14 -5.23
CA LEU A 49 -9.71 -3.30 -4.08
C LEU A 49 -9.30 -1.88 -4.47
N GLY A 50 -9.08 -1.60 -5.75
CA GLY A 50 -8.49 -0.34 -6.19
C GLY A 50 -7.00 -0.21 -5.84
N PHE A 51 -6.35 -1.28 -5.37
CA PHE A 51 -4.92 -1.33 -5.12
C PHE A 51 -4.41 -2.78 -5.10
N ARG A 52 -3.09 -2.95 -5.08
CA ARG A 52 -2.43 -4.23 -4.81
C ARG A 52 -1.13 -4.04 -4.03
N ILE A 53 -0.69 -5.07 -3.32
CA ILE A 53 0.66 -5.11 -2.75
C ILE A 53 1.63 -5.46 -3.89
N SER A 54 2.68 -4.65 -4.08
CA SER A 54 3.72 -4.86 -5.10
C SER A 54 4.99 -5.48 -4.53
N GLY A 55 5.20 -5.33 -3.22
CA GLY A 55 6.31 -5.90 -2.48
C GLY A 55 6.18 -5.56 -1.00
N LEU A 56 6.86 -6.33 -0.16
CA LEU A 56 6.93 -6.10 1.27
C LEU A 56 8.18 -6.73 1.88
N GLN A 57 8.56 -6.21 3.02
CA GLN A 57 9.54 -6.75 3.94
C GLN A 57 9.05 -6.43 5.35
N VAL A 58 8.73 -7.44 6.15
CA VAL A 58 8.24 -7.24 7.52
C VAL A 58 9.29 -7.79 8.48
N HIS A 59 9.71 -6.98 9.44
CA HIS A 59 10.65 -7.40 10.47
C HIS A 59 9.99 -8.42 11.41
N ASN A 60 10.75 -9.44 11.81
CA ASN A 60 10.39 -10.42 12.82
C ASN A 60 11.50 -10.49 13.86
N THR A 61 11.19 -10.99 15.06
CA THR A 61 12.15 -11.27 16.15
C THR A 61 13.41 -12.03 15.69
N THR A 62 13.32 -12.85 14.64
CA THR A 62 14.42 -13.66 14.11
C THR A 62 14.96 -13.21 12.75
N GLY A 63 14.50 -12.07 12.21
CA GLY A 63 14.94 -11.55 10.91
C GLY A 63 13.81 -10.91 10.12
N TRP A 64 13.55 -11.40 8.90
CA TRP A 64 12.66 -10.71 7.96
C TRP A 64 11.75 -11.68 7.20
N TRP A 65 10.48 -11.33 7.07
CA TRP A 65 9.58 -11.94 6.11
C TRP A 65 9.54 -11.11 4.83
N LYS A 66 10.09 -11.68 3.75
CA LYS A 66 10.16 -11.06 2.42
C LYS A 66 9.76 -12.07 1.35
N PRO A 67 8.45 -12.25 1.08
CA PRO A 67 7.98 -13.19 0.08
C PRO A 67 8.46 -12.79 -1.33
N ALA A 68 8.67 -13.79 -2.17
CA ALA A 68 9.03 -13.55 -3.57
C ALA A 68 7.91 -12.78 -4.31
N LYS A 69 8.30 -11.86 -5.19
CA LYS A 69 7.36 -11.00 -5.92
C LYS A 69 6.26 -11.78 -6.67
N LYS A 70 6.58 -12.96 -7.19
CA LYS A 70 5.60 -13.83 -7.88
C LYS A 70 4.49 -14.31 -6.94
N LEU A 71 4.82 -14.59 -5.67
CA LEU A 71 3.83 -14.96 -4.66
C LEU A 71 2.93 -13.77 -4.33
N VAL A 72 3.53 -12.59 -4.09
CA VAL A 72 2.80 -11.35 -3.77
C VAL A 72 1.82 -10.95 -4.87
N HIS A 73 2.23 -11.08 -6.15
CA HIS A 73 1.32 -10.80 -7.26
C HIS A 73 0.16 -11.80 -7.37
N GLY A 74 0.25 -12.97 -6.74
CA GLY A 74 -0.83 -13.96 -6.71
C GLY A 74 -1.79 -13.80 -5.52
N PHE A 75 -1.59 -12.79 -4.67
CA PHE A 75 -2.43 -12.56 -3.50
C PHE A 75 -3.89 -12.27 -3.89
N GLY A 76 -4.80 -13.01 -3.27
CA GLY A 76 -6.22 -12.69 -3.21
C GLY A 76 -6.52 -11.64 -2.13
N ILE A 77 -7.80 -11.31 -1.98
CA ILE A 77 -8.26 -10.30 -1.01
C ILE A 77 -7.89 -10.68 0.43
N GLU A 78 -8.06 -11.95 0.79
CA GLU A 78 -7.75 -12.43 2.14
C GLU A 78 -6.25 -12.44 2.42
N ASP A 79 -5.43 -12.76 1.42
CA ASP A 79 -3.96 -12.67 1.53
C ASP A 79 -3.52 -11.22 1.79
N VAL A 80 -4.16 -10.25 1.13
CA VAL A 80 -3.88 -8.81 1.34
C VAL A 80 -4.24 -8.40 2.75
N LYS A 81 -5.44 -8.73 3.24
CA LYS A 81 -5.86 -8.42 4.61
C LYS A 81 -4.93 -9.07 5.64
N LEU A 82 -4.61 -10.35 5.45
CA LEU A 82 -3.69 -11.08 6.33
C LEU A 82 -2.30 -10.42 6.32
N THR A 83 -1.82 -10.00 5.15
CA THR A 83 -0.52 -9.32 5.02
C THR A 83 -0.51 -7.98 5.75
N LEU A 84 -1.59 -7.20 5.66
CA LEU A 84 -1.73 -5.94 6.40
C LEU A 84 -1.79 -6.18 7.92
N LYS A 85 -2.50 -7.22 8.38
CA LYS A 85 -2.45 -7.62 9.80
C LYS A 85 -1.03 -7.98 10.24
N LYS A 86 -0.32 -8.81 9.46
CA LYS A 86 1.07 -9.20 9.72
C LYS A 86 2.01 -8.01 9.78
N PHE A 87 1.78 -6.99 8.96
CA PHE A 87 2.62 -5.78 8.92
C PHE A 87 2.69 -5.08 10.28
N VAL A 88 1.62 -5.15 11.08
CA VAL A 88 1.51 -4.52 12.40
C VAL A 88 1.55 -5.50 13.57
N SER A 89 2.07 -6.71 13.34
CA SER A 89 2.12 -7.78 14.33
C SER A 89 3.51 -8.00 14.91
N SER A 90 3.55 -8.52 16.14
CA SER A 90 4.79 -9.00 16.76
C SER A 90 5.17 -10.42 16.28
N ASN A 91 4.18 -11.16 15.76
CA ASN A 91 4.28 -12.55 15.32
C ASN A 91 4.02 -12.76 13.80
N PRO A 92 4.59 -11.95 12.88
CA PRO A 92 4.18 -11.93 11.46
C PRO A 92 4.39 -13.25 10.69
N CYS A 93 5.28 -14.13 11.19
CA CYS A 93 5.66 -15.38 10.53
C CYS A 93 4.99 -16.63 11.12
N SER A 94 4.11 -16.50 12.13
CA SER A 94 3.45 -17.67 12.70
C SER A 94 2.38 -18.18 11.72
N ASN A 95 2.53 -19.41 11.24
CA ASN A 95 1.49 -20.10 10.47
C ASN A 95 0.47 -20.81 11.37
N MET A 96 0.75 -20.89 12.67
CA MET A 96 -0.04 -21.63 13.65
C MET A 96 -0.89 -20.71 14.53
N VAL A 97 -0.59 -19.41 14.53
CA VAL A 97 -1.25 -18.39 15.37
C VAL A 97 -1.61 -17.22 14.46
N GLU A 98 -2.84 -16.73 14.60
CA GLU A 98 -3.28 -15.52 13.91
C GLU A 98 -2.37 -14.32 14.24
N PRO A 99 -2.20 -13.37 13.30
CA PRO A 99 -1.44 -12.15 13.60
C PRO A 99 -2.11 -11.38 14.75
N ASP A 100 -1.32 -11.07 15.77
CA ASP A 100 -1.77 -10.44 17.01
C ASP A 100 -2.12 -8.96 16.89
N CYS A 101 -1.85 -8.34 15.73
CA CYS A 101 -2.00 -6.92 15.45
C CYS A 101 -1.49 -5.98 16.56
N LEU A 102 -0.47 -6.40 17.33
CA LEU A 102 -0.07 -5.74 18.58
C LEU A 102 0.25 -4.25 18.39
N PHE A 103 0.81 -3.89 17.24
CA PHE A 103 1.23 -2.54 16.92
C PHE A 103 0.21 -1.76 16.08
N ALA A 104 -0.99 -2.31 15.84
CA ALA A 104 -1.98 -1.72 14.93
C ALA A 104 -2.35 -0.28 15.31
N SER A 105 -2.66 -0.02 16.59
CA SER A 105 -3.02 1.33 17.04
C SER A 105 -1.90 2.35 16.80
N THR A 106 -0.65 2.00 17.13
CA THR A 106 0.50 2.90 16.98
C THR A 106 0.91 3.09 15.52
N VAL A 107 1.12 1.99 14.79
CA VAL A 107 1.61 2.02 13.40
C VAL A 107 0.54 2.57 12.48
N TYR A 108 -0.68 2.00 12.54
CA TYR A 108 -1.76 2.45 11.68
C TYR A 108 -2.41 3.75 12.12
N GLY A 109 -2.28 4.17 13.38
CA GLY A 109 -2.64 5.54 13.79
C GLY A 109 -1.88 6.58 12.97
N GLY A 110 -0.55 6.50 12.94
CA GLY A 110 0.28 7.40 12.15
C GLY A 110 0.06 7.28 10.64
N ILE A 111 -0.07 6.06 10.11
CA ILE A 111 -0.37 5.85 8.69
C ILE A 111 -1.73 6.47 8.33
N LEU A 112 -2.75 6.29 9.15
CA LEU A 112 -4.10 6.77 8.86
C LEU A 112 -4.16 8.29 8.81
N GLU A 113 -3.43 9.00 9.68
CA GLU A 113 -3.28 10.46 9.62
C GLU A 113 -2.76 10.92 8.26
N HIS A 114 -1.65 10.33 7.79
CA HIS A 114 -1.08 10.65 6.48
C HIS A 114 -2.02 10.29 5.31
N LEU A 115 -2.70 9.14 5.38
CA LEU A 115 -3.62 8.71 4.33
C LEU A 115 -4.85 9.63 4.24
N LEU A 116 -5.35 10.12 5.38
CA LEU A 116 -6.47 11.06 5.42
C LEU A 116 -6.08 12.44 4.87
N GLU A 117 -4.87 12.91 5.16
CA GLU A 117 -4.33 14.13 4.55
C GLU A 117 -4.22 13.98 3.02
N LEU A 118 -3.62 12.88 2.56
CA LEU A 118 -3.55 12.56 1.14
C LEU A 118 -4.95 12.51 0.51
N LYS A 119 -5.92 11.86 1.18
CA LYS A 119 -7.29 11.77 0.69
C LYS A 119 -7.89 13.17 0.49
N SER A 120 -7.75 14.05 1.49
CA SER A 120 -8.24 15.42 1.41
C SER A 120 -7.62 16.18 0.23
N TRP A 121 -6.34 15.97 -0.04
CA TRP A 121 -5.68 16.56 -1.20
C TRP A 121 -6.20 15.99 -2.53
N PHE A 122 -6.35 14.67 -2.64
CA PHE A 122 -6.87 13.99 -3.84
C PHE A 122 -8.34 14.27 -4.14
N GLU A 123 -9.14 14.66 -3.15
CA GLU A 123 -10.52 15.10 -3.34
C GLU A 123 -10.65 16.45 -4.04
N ASN A 124 -9.60 17.28 -4.02
CA ASN A 124 -9.65 18.67 -4.49
C ASN A 124 -8.70 18.95 -5.65
N GLN A 125 -7.51 18.34 -5.66
CA GLN A 125 -6.51 18.60 -6.69
C GLN A 125 -6.94 18.03 -8.04
N THR A 126 -6.70 18.77 -9.10
CA THR A 126 -7.05 18.39 -10.48
C THR A 126 -5.88 18.52 -11.46
N THR A 127 -4.69 18.77 -10.92
CA THR A 127 -3.48 19.04 -11.71
C THR A 127 -2.83 17.75 -12.18
N PHE A 128 -2.88 16.69 -11.38
CA PHE A 128 -2.11 15.47 -11.63
C PHE A 128 -2.99 14.21 -11.50
N HIS A 129 -2.84 13.29 -12.45
CA HIS A 129 -3.27 11.89 -12.27
C HIS A 129 -2.06 11.00 -12.07
N PHE A 130 -2.05 10.24 -10.98
CA PHE A 130 -0.96 9.40 -10.50
C PHE A 130 -1.19 7.95 -10.94
N CYS A 131 -0.88 7.68 -12.22
CA CYS A 131 -1.04 6.32 -12.75
C CYS A 131 0.15 5.44 -12.36
N SER A 132 -0.12 4.21 -11.91
CA SER A 132 0.93 3.25 -11.50
C SER A 132 1.85 3.76 -10.38
N THR A 133 1.39 4.72 -9.57
CA THR A 133 2.09 5.25 -8.39
C THR A 133 1.82 4.36 -7.17
N SER A 134 2.78 4.28 -6.28
CA SER A 134 2.68 3.49 -5.04
C SER A 134 2.66 4.37 -3.80
N ILE A 135 1.90 3.91 -2.81
CA ILE A 135 2.02 4.31 -1.40
C ILE A 135 3.00 3.35 -0.75
N LEU A 136 4.13 3.87 -0.27
CA LEU A 136 5.09 3.15 0.54
C LEU A 136 4.74 3.42 2.01
N MET A 137 4.36 2.38 2.75
CA MET A 137 4.15 2.46 4.19
C MET A 137 5.31 1.79 4.90
N PHE A 138 5.79 2.40 5.98
CA PHE A 138 6.91 1.85 6.74
C PHE A 138 6.86 2.26 8.21
N HIS A 139 7.54 1.49 9.05
CA HIS A 139 7.76 1.78 10.47
C HIS A 139 8.96 0.96 10.97
N ASP A 140 9.49 1.31 12.15
CA ASP A 140 10.61 0.59 12.79
C ASP A 140 10.13 -0.06 14.10
N LYS A 141 10.10 -1.39 14.17
CA LYS A 141 9.72 -2.17 15.38
C LYS A 141 8.43 -1.72 16.08
N GLY A 142 7.37 -1.49 15.32
CA GLY A 142 6.08 -1.03 15.86
C GLY A 142 6.02 0.45 16.26
N SER A 143 7.00 1.27 15.86
CA SER A 143 6.94 2.74 15.97
C SER A 143 5.74 3.31 15.21
N VAL A 144 5.51 4.61 15.38
CA VAL A 144 4.55 5.36 14.54
C VAL A 144 4.87 5.11 13.07
N GLY A 145 3.85 4.73 12.31
CA GLY A 145 4.00 4.43 10.90
C GLY A 145 3.95 5.69 10.04
N GLU A 146 4.71 5.65 8.94
CA GLU A 146 4.83 6.75 7.98
C GLU A 146 4.43 6.30 6.58
N VAL A 147 4.11 7.29 5.75
CA VAL A 147 3.68 7.10 4.36
C VAL A 147 4.48 8.01 3.44
N LYS A 148 4.90 7.49 2.28
CA LYS A 148 5.44 8.28 1.16
C LYS A 148 4.82 7.82 -0.15
N LEU A 149 4.61 8.76 -1.07
CA LEU A 149 4.28 8.45 -2.46
C LEU A 149 5.58 8.21 -3.25
N VAL A 150 5.61 7.15 -4.05
CA VAL A 150 6.75 6.77 -4.90
C VAL A 150 6.27 6.32 -6.27
N ASP A 151 7.19 6.12 -7.22
CA ASP A 151 6.90 5.75 -8.62
C ASP A 151 6.09 6.82 -9.40
N PHE A 152 6.71 7.98 -9.67
CA PHE A 152 6.07 9.07 -10.43
C PHE A 152 6.28 9.00 -11.96
N ALA A 153 6.79 7.88 -12.48
CA ALA A 153 7.15 7.75 -13.90
C ALA A 153 5.96 7.89 -14.88
N HIS A 154 4.73 7.76 -14.40
CA HIS A 154 3.50 7.85 -15.20
C HIS A 154 2.49 8.82 -14.59
N VAL A 155 2.98 9.89 -13.93
CA VAL A 155 2.13 11.03 -13.57
C VAL A 155 1.81 11.82 -14.84
N VAL A 156 0.53 12.10 -15.06
CA VAL A 156 0.04 12.84 -16.23
C VAL A 156 -0.79 14.05 -15.79
N ASP A 157 -1.01 14.99 -16.70
CA ASP A 157 -1.87 16.16 -16.46
C ASP A 157 -3.32 15.72 -16.21
N GLY A 158 -3.92 16.23 -15.13
CA GLY A 158 -5.27 15.87 -14.70
C GLY A 158 -6.39 16.56 -15.47
N GLN A 159 -6.08 17.54 -16.33
CA GLN A 159 -7.01 18.24 -17.22
C GLN A 159 -8.23 18.82 -16.47
N SER A 160 -8.01 19.39 -15.29
CA SER A 160 -9.07 19.92 -14.41
C SER A 160 -10.06 18.87 -13.88
N VAL A 161 -9.68 17.59 -13.90
CA VAL A 161 -10.44 16.47 -13.34
C VAL A 161 -9.66 15.84 -12.19
N ILE A 162 -10.34 15.47 -11.11
CA ILE A 162 -9.70 14.79 -9.99
C ILE A 162 -9.28 13.37 -10.39
N ASP A 163 -8.25 12.84 -9.73
CA ASP A 163 -7.84 11.45 -9.95
C ASP A 163 -8.75 10.46 -9.21
N HIS A 164 -9.90 10.16 -9.81
CA HIS A 164 -10.86 9.20 -9.27
C HIS A 164 -10.28 7.79 -9.10
N ASN A 165 -9.32 7.41 -9.94
CA ASN A 165 -8.70 6.08 -9.90
C ASN A 165 -7.82 5.93 -8.66
N PHE A 166 -6.97 6.93 -8.40
CA PHE A 166 -6.14 6.95 -7.22
C PHE A 166 -6.98 7.10 -5.94
N LEU A 167 -7.92 8.06 -5.93
CA LEU A 167 -8.79 8.32 -4.79
C LEU A 167 -9.62 7.09 -4.40
N GLY A 168 -10.16 6.34 -5.36
CA GLY A 168 -10.89 5.11 -5.09
C GLY A 168 -10.04 4.05 -4.38
N GLY A 169 -8.81 3.83 -4.85
CA GLY A 169 -7.87 2.92 -4.22
C GLY A 169 -7.43 3.35 -2.82
N LEU A 170 -7.17 4.65 -2.65
CA LEU A 170 -6.80 5.24 -1.36
C LEU A 170 -7.92 5.08 -0.32
N CYS A 171 -9.18 5.37 -0.69
CA CYS A 171 -10.33 5.18 0.18
C CYS A 171 -10.51 3.72 0.61
N SER A 172 -10.27 2.77 -0.30
CA SER A 172 -10.31 1.33 0.00
C SER A 172 -9.21 0.92 0.98
N LEU A 173 -7.98 1.42 0.79
CA LEU A 173 -6.87 1.18 1.72
C LEU A 173 -7.16 1.75 3.12
N ILE A 174 -7.63 2.99 3.19
CA ILE A 174 -8.05 3.66 4.44
C ILE A 174 -9.07 2.81 5.19
N LYS A 175 -10.08 2.30 4.47
CA LYS A 175 -11.12 1.46 5.06
C LYS A 175 -10.52 0.20 5.70
N ILE A 176 -9.69 -0.55 4.97
CA ILE A 176 -9.10 -1.79 5.49
C ILE A 176 -8.17 -1.52 6.69
N VAL A 177 -7.35 -0.47 6.62
CA VAL A 177 -6.49 -0.05 7.73
C VAL A 177 -7.32 0.32 8.97
N SER A 178 -8.40 1.08 8.78
CA SER A 178 -9.31 1.47 9.86
C SER A 178 -10.03 0.27 10.48
N GLU A 179 -10.41 -0.73 9.68
CA GLU A 179 -11.02 -1.97 10.16
C GLU A 179 -10.06 -2.78 11.03
N ILE A 180 -8.75 -2.80 10.69
CA ILE A 180 -7.74 -3.50 11.50
C ILE A 180 -7.56 -2.83 12.87
N ILE A 181 -7.52 -1.49 12.92
CA ILE A 181 -7.43 -0.74 14.19
C ILE A 181 -8.63 -1.03 15.10
N ASN A 182 -9.83 -1.08 14.54
CA ASN A 182 -11.08 -1.20 15.30
C ASN A 182 -11.54 -2.66 15.52
N SER A 183 -10.70 -3.64 15.20
CA SER A 183 -11.07 -5.06 15.35
C SER A 183 -11.16 -5.40 16.85
N PRO A 184 -12.31 -5.92 17.34
CA PRO A 184 -12.57 -6.15 18.76
C PRO A 184 -11.73 -7.29 19.38
N ASP A 185 -10.94 -8.01 18.58
CA ASP A 185 -10.15 -9.15 19.04
C ASP A 185 -8.88 -8.75 19.82
N TYR A 186 -8.62 -7.44 20.01
CA TYR A 186 -7.34 -6.93 20.53
C TYR A 186 -7.48 -5.89 21.67
N SER A 187 -8.67 -5.73 22.27
CA SER A 187 -8.93 -4.85 23.43
C SER A 187 -9.05 -5.62 24.75
#